data_AF-A0ABD5ZFX2-F1
#
_entry.id   AF-A0ABD5ZFX2-F1
#
_cell.length_a   1.000
_cell.length_b   1.000
_cell.length_c   1.000
_cell.angle_alpha   90.00
_cell.angle_beta   90.00
_cell.angle_gamma   90.00
#
_symmetry.space_group_name_H-M   'P 1'
#
loop_
_entity.id
_entity.type
_entity.pdbx_description
1 polymer ?
#
loop_
_entity_poly.entity_id
_entity_poly.type
_entity_poly.pdbx_seq_one_letter_code
_entity_poly.pdbx_strand_id
1 'polypeptide(L)'
;MVWVRSEYAGALSVISAWLCALIPWNVTYSSGVAGGSLLFVRFPFFQVRYAWGIDIAQRVAISNPVSALSLQASQSIAVAYQAWVVGAAVLAIAVLFSFVYYAREAEVEAGPLDPVRLMGGLLGLTGVILSAATYLLVTRGFPGIPLPLGVLVCFVLSGVLLTVERTE
;
A
#
# COMPACT_ATOMS: atom_id res chain seq x y z
N MET A 1 -6.76 -25.69 -8.70
CA MET A 1 -7.60 -25.50 -7.50
C MET A 1 -8.19 -24.10 -7.61
N VAL A 2 -9.49 -23.99 -7.88
CA VAL A 2 -10.14 -22.71 -8.17
C VAL A 2 -10.35 -21.98 -6.85
N TRP A 3 -9.59 -20.92 -6.61
CA TRP A 3 -9.71 -20.10 -5.39
C TRP A 3 -11.02 -19.31 -5.37
N VAL A 4 -11.49 -18.85 -6.54
CA VAL A 4 -12.69 -18.04 -6.72
C VAL A 4 -13.35 -18.42 -8.04
N ARG A 5 -14.69 -18.53 -8.05
CA ARG A 5 -15.45 -18.80 -9.28
C ARG A 5 -15.31 -17.63 -10.25
N SER A 6 -15.24 -17.91 -11.55
CA SER A 6 -15.02 -16.89 -12.60
C SER A 6 -16.04 -15.74 -12.52
N GLU A 7 -17.29 -16.03 -12.19
CA GLU A 7 -18.38 -15.06 -12.01
C GLU A 7 -18.12 -13.99 -10.94
N TYR A 8 -17.24 -14.24 -9.96
CA TYR A 8 -16.89 -13.26 -8.92
C TYR A 8 -15.52 -12.61 -9.10
N ALA A 9 -14.77 -12.97 -10.14
CA ALA A 9 -13.42 -12.48 -10.35
C ALA A 9 -13.36 -10.95 -10.55
N GLY A 10 -14.32 -10.40 -11.29
CA GLY A 10 -14.46 -8.95 -11.51
C GLY A 10 -14.68 -8.20 -10.19
N ALA A 11 -15.73 -8.57 -9.45
CA ALA A 11 -16.06 -7.97 -8.16
C ALA A 11 -14.91 -8.08 -7.14
N LEU A 12 -14.26 -9.24 -7.07
CA LEU A 12 -13.10 -9.45 -6.20
C LEU A 12 -11.96 -8.49 -6.56
N SER A 13 -11.67 -8.28 -7.84
CA SER A 13 -10.59 -7.38 -8.26
C SER A 13 -10.82 -5.94 -7.78
N VAL A 14 -12.07 -5.45 -7.86
CA VAL A 14 -12.45 -4.11 -7.40
C VAL A 14 -12.27 -3.98 -5.89
N ILE A 15 -12.85 -4.93 -5.14
CA ILE A 15 -12.76 -4.94 -3.67
C ILE A 15 -11.31 -5.09 -3.21
N SER A 16 -10.48 -5.84 -3.94
CA SER A 16 -9.05 -6.02 -3.63
C SER A 16 -8.29 -4.70 -3.67
N ALA A 17 -8.56 -3.85 -4.67
CA ALA A 17 -7.95 -2.52 -4.75
C ALA A 17 -8.34 -1.65 -3.55
N TRP A 18 -9.61 -1.68 -3.15
CA TRP A 18 -10.12 -0.90 -2.03
C TRP A 18 -9.55 -1.40 -0.70
N LEU A 19 -9.46 -2.72 -0.52
CA LEU A 19 -8.86 -3.31 0.66
C LEU A 19 -7.40 -2.88 0.80
N CYS A 20 -6.60 -2.99 -0.27
CA CYS A 20 -5.22 -2.54 -0.28
C CYS A 20 -5.07 -1.03 0.00
N ALA A 21 -6.04 -0.21 -0.43
CA ALA A 21 -6.05 1.23 -0.18
C ALA A 21 -6.35 1.61 1.28
N LEU A 22 -7.14 0.79 1.98
CA LEU A 22 -7.67 1.09 3.31
C LEU A 22 -6.89 0.42 4.45
N ILE A 23 -6.09 -0.60 4.17
CA ILE A 23 -5.25 -1.25 5.19
C ILE A 23 -3.92 -0.50 5.35
N PRO A 24 -3.34 -0.51 6.56
CA PRO A 24 -1.98 -0.02 6.73
C PRO A 24 -1.01 -0.96 6.01
N TRP A 25 -0.19 -0.42 5.11
CA TRP A 25 0.87 -1.19 4.46
C TRP A 25 2.04 -1.44 5.41
N ASN A 26 2.23 -0.57 6.40
CA ASN A 26 3.33 -0.66 7.35
C ASN A 26 2.98 -0.10 8.72
N VAL A 27 3.36 -0.83 9.77
CA VAL A 27 3.30 -0.36 11.16
C VAL A 27 4.69 -0.45 11.76
N THR A 28 5.23 0.65 12.30
CA THR A 28 6.55 0.66 12.93
C THR A 28 6.45 1.26 14.32
N TYR A 29 6.89 0.51 15.33
CA TYR A 29 7.07 1.01 16.69
C TYR A 29 8.56 1.20 16.99
N SER A 30 8.88 2.34 17.58
CA SER A 30 10.23 2.75 17.97
C SER A 30 10.20 3.29 19.38
N SER A 31 11.00 2.71 20.28
CA SER A 31 11.18 3.18 21.66
C SER A 31 12.53 3.87 21.83
N GLY A 32 12.61 4.83 22.76
CA GLY A 32 13.85 5.54 23.08
C GLY A 32 14.22 6.65 22.09
N VAL A 33 13.28 7.09 21.26
CA VAL A 33 13.49 8.20 20.33
C VAL A 33 13.24 9.52 21.06
N ALA A 34 14.27 10.35 21.18
CA ALA A 34 14.20 11.64 21.88
C ALA A 34 13.61 11.55 23.31
N GLY A 35 13.94 10.47 24.03
CA GLY A 35 13.45 10.23 25.40
C GLY A 35 12.04 9.61 25.48
N GLY A 36 11.37 9.38 24.35
CA GLY A 36 10.02 8.83 24.29
C GLY A 36 9.86 7.68 23.29
N SER A 37 8.61 7.43 22.89
CA SER A 37 8.24 6.39 21.92
C SER A 37 7.48 6.98 20.74
N LEU A 38 7.71 6.40 19.56
CA LEU A 38 7.02 6.72 18.32
C LEU A 38 6.33 5.48 17.75
N LEU A 39 5.06 5.62 17.36
CA LEU A 39 4.36 4.64 16.54
C LEU A 39 3.96 5.30 15.23
N PHE A 40 4.35 4.66 14.12
CA PHE A 40 3.91 5.02 12.79
C PHE A 40 2.95 3.96 12.26
N VAL A 41 1.75 4.39 11.90
CA VAL A 41 0.77 3.58 11.17
C VAL A 41 0.64 4.19 9.78
N ARG A 42 1.15 3.51 8.75
CA ARG A 42 1.23 4.03 7.38
C ARG A 42 0.23 3.33 6.50
N PHE A 43 -0.71 4.10 5.99
CA PHE A 43 -1.62 3.74 4.91
C PHE A 43 -1.01 4.17 3.58
N PRO A 44 -1.49 3.67 2.44
CA PRO A 44 -0.94 4.06 1.15
C PRO A 44 -1.00 5.57 0.90
N PHE A 45 -2.09 6.23 1.31
CA PHE A 45 -2.34 7.64 1.01
C PHE A 45 -2.14 8.59 2.19
N PHE A 46 -1.81 8.09 3.38
CA PHE A 46 -1.51 8.90 4.55
C PHE A 46 -0.78 8.07 5.62
N GLN A 47 -0.18 8.74 6.60
CA GLN A 47 0.29 8.09 7.82
C GLN A 47 -0.26 8.81 9.04
N VAL A 48 -0.38 8.06 10.13
CA VAL A 48 -0.63 8.56 11.46
C VAL A 48 0.61 8.28 12.30
N ARG A 49 1.19 9.34 12.87
CA ARG A 49 2.31 9.25 13.81
C ARG A 49 1.81 9.57 15.21
N TYR A 50 2.03 8.65 16.15
CA TYR A 50 1.83 8.86 17.57
C TYR A 50 3.17 9.05 18.27
N ALA A 51 3.26 10.06 19.13
CA ALA A 51 4.44 10.36 19.94
C ALA A 51 4.06 10.38 21.41
N TRP A 52 4.75 9.60 22.24
CA TRP A 52 4.54 9.55 23.69
C TRP A 52 5.85 9.90 24.40
N GLY A 53 5.78 10.78 25.41
CA GLY A 53 6.96 11.18 26.19
C GLY A 53 7.97 12.02 25.41
N ILE A 54 7.53 12.72 24.35
CA ILE A 54 8.36 13.66 23.58
C ILE A 54 7.73 15.05 23.70
N ASP A 55 8.23 15.87 24.62
CA ASP A 55 7.60 17.14 25.01
C ASP A 55 7.50 18.16 23.87
N ILE A 56 8.44 18.10 22.92
CA ILE A 56 8.51 19.01 21.77
C ILE A 56 7.70 18.54 20.55
N ALA A 57 7.13 17.32 20.59
CA ALA A 57 6.42 16.74 19.46
C ALA A 57 4.91 16.72 19.70
N GLN A 58 4.13 17.02 18.65
CA GLN A 58 2.70 16.74 18.68
C GLN A 58 2.46 15.25 18.94
N ARG A 59 1.58 14.97 19.91
CA ARG A 59 1.22 13.61 20.33
C ARG A 59 0.64 12.79 19.19
N VAL A 60 -0.13 13.42 18.30
CA VAL A 60 -0.67 12.81 17.08
C VAL A 60 -0.43 13.76 15.92
N ALA A 61 0.09 13.24 14.81
CA ALA A 61 0.24 13.98 13.57
C ALA A 61 -0.19 13.10 12.39
N ILE A 62 -0.87 13.71 11.42
CA ILE A 62 -1.31 13.08 10.18
C ILE A 62 -0.61 13.77 9.02
N SER A 63 -0.09 12.98 8.08
CA SER A 63 0.57 13.52 6.88
C SER A 63 0.35 12.60 5.70
N ASN A 64 0.12 13.16 4.51
CA ASN A 64 0.14 12.40 3.26
C ASN A 64 1.60 12.00 2.88
N PRO A 65 1.81 11.07 1.93
CA PRO A 65 3.15 10.60 1.55
C PRO A 65 4.10 11.71 1.10
N VAL A 66 3.59 12.72 0.38
CA VAL A 66 4.38 13.83 -0.16
C VAL A 66 4.84 14.77 0.96
N SER A 67 3.92 15.16 1.84
CA SER A 67 4.25 15.96 3.02
C SER A 67 5.16 15.20 3.99
N ALA A 68 4.99 13.88 4.12
CA ALA A 68 5.86 13.05 4.94
C ALA A 68 7.28 12.97 4.35
N LEU A 69 7.39 12.87 3.02
CA LEU A 69 8.67 12.93 2.31
C LEU A 69 9.35 14.29 2.52
N SER A 70 8.63 15.41 2.41
CA SER A 70 9.24 16.74 2.59
C SER A 70 9.82 16.93 4.00
N LEU A 71 9.17 16.35 5.02
CA LEU A 71 9.68 16.35 6.40
C LEU A 71 10.98 15.54 6.58
N GLN A 72 11.24 14.59 5.67
CA GLN A 72 12.39 13.69 5.73
C GLN A 72 13.46 14.01 4.68
N ALA A 73 13.30 15.07 3.89
CA ALA A 73 14.10 15.32 2.69
C ALA A 73 15.61 15.40 2.93
N SER A 74 16.04 15.82 4.13
CA SER A 74 17.45 15.92 4.52
C SER A 74 17.98 14.69 5.29
N GLN A 75 17.20 13.62 5.37
CA GLN A 75 17.50 12.42 6.17
C GLN A 75 17.74 11.21 5.27
N SER A 76 18.53 10.24 5.75
CA SER A 76 18.77 8.98 5.02
C SER A 76 17.48 8.21 4.70
N ILE A 77 16.47 8.36 5.54
CA ILE A 77 15.15 7.72 5.39
C ILE A 77 14.33 8.30 4.23
N ALA A 78 14.71 9.45 3.64
CA ALA A 78 14.00 10.09 2.53
C ALA A 78 13.70 9.13 1.38
N VAL A 79 14.66 8.28 1.01
CA VAL A 79 14.53 7.32 -0.09
C VAL A 79 13.41 6.31 0.17
N ALA A 80 13.18 5.93 1.43
CA ALA A 80 12.07 5.07 1.80
C ALA A 80 10.71 5.76 1.56
N TYR A 81 10.63 7.05 1.87
CA TYR A 81 9.42 7.85 1.62
C TYR A 81 9.20 8.11 0.12
N GLN A 82 10.27 8.28 -0.67
CA GLN A 82 10.15 8.34 -2.13
C GLN A 82 9.55 7.06 -2.70
N ALA A 83 10.06 5.89 -2.28
CA ALA A 83 9.49 4.60 -2.67
C ALA A 83 8.02 4.47 -2.26
N TRP A 84 7.66 4.95 -1.06
CA TRP A 84 6.26 5.01 -0.64
C TRP A 84 5.41 5.92 -1.54
N VAL A 85 5.87 7.12 -1.93
CA VAL A 85 5.14 7.99 -2.87
C VAL A 85 4.90 7.27 -4.19
N VAL A 86 5.89 6.57 -4.74
CA VAL A 86 5.75 5.80 -5.98
C VAL A 86 4.73 4.66 -5.80
N GLY A 87 4.81 3.90 -4.72
CA GLY A 87 3.86 2.83 -4.41
C GLY A 87 2.42 3.35 -4.25
N ALA A 88 2.26 4.51 -3.60
CA ALA A 88 0.98 5.18 -3.47
C ALA A 88 0.43 5.62 -4.83
N ALA A 89 1.27 6.14 -5.75
CA ALA A 89 0.85 6.51 -7.09
C ALA A 89 0.37 5.29 -7.91
N VAL A 90 1.09 4.16 -7.84
CA VAL A 90 0.66 2.92 -8.50
C VAL A 90 -0.66 2.41 -7.93
N LEU A 91 -0.83 2.44 -6.60
CA LEU A 91 -2.10 2.05 -5.99
C LEU A 91 -3.23 3.02 -6.33
N ALA A 92 -2.96 4.32 -6.46
CA ALA A 92 -3.96 5.29 -6.92
C ALA A 92 -4.46 4.94 -8.33
N ILE A 93 -3.57 4.52 -9.23
CA ILE A 93 -3.95 4.02 -10.56
C ILE A 93 -4.85 2.78 -10.43
N ALA A 94 -4.49 1.82 -9.57
CA ALA A 94 -5.32 0.64 -9.32
C ALA A 94 -6.72 0.99 -8.78
N VAL A 95 -6.80 1.94 -7.84
CA VAL A 95 -8.07 2.42 -7.28
C VAL A 95 -8.89 3.14 -8.35
N LEU A 96 -8.30 4.04 -9.14
CA LEU A 96 -9.00 4.70 -10.25
C LEU A 96 -9.51 3.67 -11.27
N PHE A 97 -8.66 2.71 -11.63
CA PHE A 97 -9.05 1.60 -12.50
C PHE A 97 -10.21 0.79 -11.91
N SER A 98 -10.22 0.52 -10.59
CA SER A 98 -11.31 -0.18 -9.91
C SER A 98 -12.65 0.56 -10.04
N PHE A 99 -12.65 1.89 -9.96
CA PHE A 99 -13.86 2.69 -10.13
C PHE A 99 -14.35 2.67 -11.58
N VAL A 100 -13.43 2.76 -12.55
CA VAL A 100 -13.77 2.64 -13.98
C VAL A 100 -14.33 1.26 -14.27
N TYR A 101 -13.70 0.20 -13.77
CA TYR A 101 -14.15 -1.17 -13.96
C TYR A 101 -15.53 -1.41 -13.34
N TYR A 102 -15.75 -0.93 -12.11
CA TYR A 102 -17.06 -1.01 -11.45
C TYR A 102 -18.16 -0.24 -12.19
N ALA A 103 -17.85 0.94 -12.73
CA ALA A 103 -18.83 1.77 -13.41
C ALA A 103 -19.13 1.34 -14.85
N ARG A 104 -18.18 0.65 -15.50
CA ARG A 104 -18.22 0.33 -16.94
C ARG A 104 -17.77 -1.08 -17.23
N GLU A 105 -18.30 -2.04 -16.49
CA GLU A 105 -17.90 -3.45 -16.54
C GLU A 105 -17.85 -3.99 -17.98
N ALA A 106 -18.95 -3.89 -18.73
CA ALA A 106 -19.04 -4.43 -20.09
C ALA A 106 -18.02 -3.80 -21.08
N GLU A 107 -17.76 -2.49 -20.98
CA GLU A 107 -16.78 -1.81 -21.84
C GLU A 107 -15.35 -2.25 -21.51
N VAL A 108 -15.05 -2.40 -20.22
CA VAL A 108 -13.72 -2.78 -19.73
C VAL A 108 -13.42 -4.24 -20.02
N GLU A 109 -14.42 -5.13 -19.88
CA GLU A 109 -14.27 -6.56 -20.22
C GLU A 109 -14.16 -6.82 -21.72
N ALA A 110 -14.82 -6.01 -22.56
CA ALA A 110 -14.67 -6.09 -24.03
C ALA A 110 -13.31 -5.54 -24.53
N GLY A 111 -12.50 -4.98 -23.64
CA GLY A 111 -11.18 -4.43 -23.97
C GLY A 111 -10.13 -5.50 -24.30
N PRO A 112 -8.95 -5.10 -24.77
CA PRO A 112 -7.89 -6.02 -25.19
C PRO A 112 -7.11 -6.65 -24.02
N LEU A 113 -7.28 -6.14 -22.80
CA LEU A 113 -6.57 -6.59 -21.60
C LEU A 113 -7.55 -7.22 -20.63
N ASP A 114 -7.19 -8.36 -20.04
CA ASP A 114 -7.97 -8.94 -18.94
C ASP A 114 -7.92 -8.01 -17.72
N PRO A 115 -9.04 -7.39 -17.32
CA PRO A 115 -9.06 -6.41 -16.24
C PRO A 115 -8.69 -7.00 -14.88
N VAL A 116 -8.98 -8.28 -14.66
CA VAL A 116 -8.65 -8.98 -13.40
C VAL A 116 -7.14 -9.18 -13.30
N ARG A 117 -6.49 -9.61 -14.39
CA ARG A 117 -5.03 -9.75 -14.44
C ARG A 117 -4.32 -8.41 -14.37
N LEU A 118 -4.86 -7.37 -15.02
CA LEU A 118 -4.34 -6.01 -14.92
C LEU A 118 -4.36 -5.52 -13.47
N MET A 119 -5.48 -5.70 -12.77
CA MET A 119 -5.58 -5.38 -11.34
C MET A 119 -4.58 -6.19 -10.50
N GLY A 120 -4.49 -7.50 -10.73
CA GLY A 120 -3.51 -8.36 -10.08
C GLY A 120 -2.07 -7.87 -10.28
N GLY A 121 -1.71 -7.45 -11.49
CA GLY A 121 -0.43 -6.85 -11.81
C GLY A 121 -0.17 -5.53 -11.08
N LEU A 122 -1.15 -4.63 -11.05
CA LEU A 122 -1.05 -3.34 -10.33
C LEU A 122 -0.87 -3.54 -8.82
N LEU A 123 -1.60 -4.47 -8.21
CA LEU A 123 -1.44 -4.82 -6.80
C LEU A 123 -0.10 -5.49 -6.51
N GLY A 124 0.36 -6.36 -7.42
CA GLY A 124 1.67 -7.00 -7.32
C GLY A 124 2.81 -5.98 -7.37
N LEU A 125 2.77 -5.06 -8.33
CA LEU A 125 3.74 -3.97 -8.46
C LEU A 125 3.72 -3.06 -7.22
N THR A 126 2.54 -2.71 -6.71
CA THR A 126 2.38 -1.99 -5.45
C THR A 126 3.06 -2.73 -4.29
N GLY A 127 2.82 -4.04 -4.17
CA GLY A 127 3.45 -4.90 -3.16
C GLY A 127 4.98 -4.90 -3.25
N VAL A 128 5.55 -4.99 -4.46
CA VAL A 128 7.01 -4.93 -4.68
C VAL A 128 7.58 -3.58 -4.22
N ILE A 129 6.97 -2.47 -4.64
CA ILE A 129 7.46 -1.12 -4.32
C ILE A 129 7.36 -0.86 -2.81
N LEU A 130 6.25 -1.24 -2.17
CA LEU A 130 6.07 -1.07 -0.73
C LEU A 130 6.94 -2.05 0.09
N SER A 131 7.31 -3.21 -0.47
CA SER A 131 8.35 -4.08 0.10
C SER A 131 9.71 -3.38 0.10
N ALA A 132 10.08 -2.75 -1.01
CA ALA A 132 11.31 -1.97 -1.11
C ALA A 132 11.29 -0.79 -0.11
N ALA A 133 10.17 -0.08 0.01
CA ALA A 133 9.99 0.96 1.02
C ALA A 133 10.15 0.40 2.45
N THR A 134 9.58 -0.77 2.75
CA THR A 134 9.76 -1.45 4.04
C THR A 134 11.22 -1.78 4.31
N TYR A 135 11.92 -2.37 3.35
CA TYR A 135 13.34 -2.69 3.46
C TYR A 135 14.20 -1.44 3.73
N LEU A 136 13.91 -0.33 3.04
CA LEU A 136 14.58 0.95 3.26
C LEU A 136 14.27 1.53 4.63
N LEU A 137 13.03 1.39 5.14
CA LEU A 137 12.68 1.79 6.50
C LEU A 137 13.50 1.01 7.55
N VAL A 138 13.69 -0.31 7.37
CA VAL A 138 14.53 -1.14 8.25
C VAL A 138 15.99 -0.69 8.23
N THR A 139 16.54 -0.45 7.03
CA THR A 139 17.99 -0.29 6.84
C THR A 139 18.48 1.15 6.94
N ARG A 140 17.61 2.14 6.75
CA ARG A 140 17.97 3.57 6.69
C ARG A 140 17.20 4.43 7.67
N GLY A 141 16.20 3.85 8.36
CA GLY A 141 15.23 4.56 9.17
C GLY A 141 15.46 4.50 10.68
N PHE A 142 14.39 4.77 11.41
CA PHE A 142 14.39 4.76 12.89
C PHE A 142 14.54 3.34 13.45
N PRO A 143 15.15 3.18 14.64
CA PRO A 143 15.21 1.90 15.33
C PRO A 143 13.79 1.37 15.58
N GLY A 144 13.46 0.21 15.02
CA GLY A 144 12.12 -0.38 15.15
C GLY A 144 11.93 -1.57 14.23
N ILE A 145 10.88 -2.34 14.47
CA ILE A 145 10.50 -3.47 13.62
C ILE A 145 9.30 -3.05 12.78
N PRO A 146 9.48 -2.78 11.47
CA PRO A 146 8.36 -2.51 10.59
C PRO A 146 7.61 -3.80 10.27
N LEU A 147 6.30 -3.79 10.49
CA LEU A 147 5.38 -4.87 10.16
C LEU A 147 4.72 -4.57 8.81
N PRO A 148 5.04 -5.30 7.73
CA PRO A 148 4.58 -4.99 6.37
C PRO A 148 3.20 -5.62 6.06
N LEU A 149 2.18 -5.27 6.83
CA LEU A 149 0.86 -5.91 6.77
C LEU A 149 0.22 -5.83 5.36
N GLY A 150 0.03 -4.62 4.83
CA GLY A 150 -0.59 -4.45 3.52
C GLY A 150 0.26 -4.91 2.35
N VAL A 151 1.58 -5.05 2.51
CA VAL A 151 2.46 -5.68 1.51
C VAL A 151 2.09 -7.15 1.31
N LEU A 152 1.92 -7.89 2.40
CA LEU A 152 1.51 -9.30 2.35
C LEU A 152 0.13 -9.43 1.71
N VAL A 153 -0.80 -8.55 2.07
CA VAL A 153 -2.14 -8.54 1.46
C VAL A 153 -2.08 -8.23 -0.04
N CYS A 154 -1.26 -7.26 -0.47
CA CYS A 154 -1.07 -6.98 -1.89
C CYS A 154 -0.59 -8.21 -2.66
N PHE A 155 0.40 -8.95 -2.12
CA PHE A 155 0.91 -10.15 -2.79
C PHE A 155 -0.09 -11.30 -2.81
N VAL A 156 -0.81 -11.53 -1.72
CA VAL A 156 -1.86 -12.56 -1.68
C VAL A 156 -2.94 -12.25 -2.71
N LEU A 157 -3.46 -11.02 -2.73
CA LEU A 157 -4.51 -10.64 -3.68
C LEU A 157 -4.00 -10.62 -5.12
N SER A 158 -2.77 -10.14 -5.35
CA SER A 158 -2.12 -10.21 -6.65
C SER A 158 -2.01 -11.65 -7.15
N GLY A 159 -1.52 -12.57 -6.30
CA GLY A 159 -1.42 -13.99 -6.62
C GLY A 159 -2.76 -14.62 -6.94
N VAL A 160 -3.80 -14.30 -6.15
CA VAL A 160 -5.17 -14.78 -6.42
C VAL A 160 -5.65 -14.26 -7.77
N LEU A 161 -5.62 -12.95 -8.02
CA LEU A 161 -6.14 -12.35 -9.26
C LEU A 161 -5.37 -12.81 -10.51
N LEU A 162 -4.06 -13.04 -10.40
CA LEU A 162 -3.23 -13.51 -11.53
C LEU A 162 -3.40 -15.00 -11.83
N THR A 163 -3.91 -15.79 -10.88
CA THR A 163 -4.08 -17.25 -11.02
C THR A 163 -5.53 -17.68 -11.17
N VAL A 164 -6.50 -16.77 -11.11
CA VAL A 164 -7.90 -17.06 -11.39
C VAL A 164 -8.06 -17.59 -12.82
N GLU A 165 -8.71 -18.74 -12.94
CA GLU A 165 -9.17 -19.28 -14.22
C GLU A 165 -10.42 -18.50 -14.65
N ARG A 166 -10.32 -17.80 -15.77
CA ARG A 166 -11.47 -17.19 -16.44
C ARG A 166 -11.88 -18.12 -17.58
N THR A 167 -13.08 -18.69 -17.49
CA THR A 167 -13.73 -19.36 -18.62
C THR A 167 -14.26 -18.28 -19.56
N GLU A 168 -13.82 -18.29 -20.82
CA GLU A 168 -14.48 -17.54 -21.90
C GLU A 168 -15.91 -18.06 -22.14
#